data_AF-A0A497CAV3-F1
#
_entry.id   AF-A0A497CAV3-F1
#
_cell.length_a   1.000
_cell.length_b   1.000
_cell.length_c   1.000
_cell.angle_alpha   90.00
_cell.angle_beta   90.00
_cell.angle_gamma   90.00
#
_symmetry.space_group_name_H-M   'P 1'
#
loop_
_entity.id
_entity.type
_entity.pdbx_description
1 polymer ?
#
loop_
_entity_poly.entity_id
_entity_poly.type
_entity_poly.pdbx_seq_one_letter_code
_entity_poly.pdbx_strand_id
1 'polypeptide(L)' 'MIKSFKHKGLKEFFYTGKKKGIRPEHANRLERILDRLNAANEIRDMKYPGSNLHELAGDKKGQYAVN' A
#
# COMPACT_ATOMS: atom_id res chain seq x y z
N MET A 1 -8.05 -6.32 4.62
CA MET A 1 -7.86 -7.25 3.48
C MET A 1 -7.91 -6.50 2.16
N ILE A 2 -6.87 -6.60 1.33
CA ILE A 2 -6.82 -5.91 0.02
C ILE A 2 -7.80 -6.56 -0.94
N LYS A 3 -8.65 -5.74 -1.57
CA LYS A 3 -9.72 -6.22 -2.48
C LYS A 3 -9.34 -6.13 -3.95
N SER A 4 -8.56 -5.12 -4.33
CA SER A 4 -8.18 -4.88 -5.71
C SER A 4 -6.88 -4.10 -5.80
N PHE A 5 -6.26 -4.13 -6.98
CA PHE A 5 -5.04 -3.42 -7.27
C PHE A 5 -5.20 -2.68 -8.60
N LYS A 6 -4.96 -1.37 -8.61
CA LYS A 6 -4.81 -0.59 -9.84
C LYS A 6 -3.45 -0.87 -10.52
N HIS A 7 -2.41 -1.08 -9.72
CA HIS A 7 -1.04 -1.27 -10.20
C HIS A 7 -0.72 -2.77 -10.35
N LYS A 8 -0.46 -3.24 -11.59
CA LYS A 8 -0.20 -4.66 -11.89
C LYS A 8 1.05 -5.20 -11.16
N GLY A 9 2.14 -4.42 -11.11
CA GLY A 9 3.36 -4.81 -10.40
C GLY A 9 3.18 -5.02 -8.89
N LEU A 10 2.41 -4.15 -8.21
CA LEU A 10 2.10 -4.33 -6.78
C LEU A 10 1.24 -5.57 -6.54
N LYS A 11 0.28 -5.84 -7.45
CA LYS A 11 -0.52 -7.08 -7.41
C LYS A 11 0.37 -8.32 -7.51
N GLU A 12 1.25 -8.37 -8.50
CA GLU A 12 2.15 -9.52 -8.71
C GLU A 12 3.12 -9.68 -7.54
N PHE A 13 3.69 -8.57 -7.06
CA PHE A 13 4.58 -8.56 -5.90
C PHE A 13 3.87 -9.09 -4.64
N PHE A 14 2.65 -8.63 -4.35
CA PHE A 14 1.86 -9.09 -3.20
C PHE A 14 1.60 -10.60 -3.23
N TYR A 15 1.25 -11.18 -4.38
CA TYR A 15 0.89 -12.59 -4.46
C TYR A 15 2.08 -13.54 -4.61
N THR A 16 3.20 -13.08 -5.16
CA THR A 16 4.30 -13.99 -5.57
C THR A 16 5.67 -13.61 -5.02
N GLY A 17 5.80 -12.43 -4.41
CA GLY A 17 7.10 -11.87 -4.01
C GLY A 17 7.97 -11.42 -5.19
N LYS A 18 7.54 -11.62 -6.45
CA LYS A 18 8.30 -11.20 -7.63
C LYS A 18 8.39 -9.69 -7.69
N LYS A 19 9.63 -9.18 -7.82
CA LYS A 19 9.92 -7.74 -7.88
C LYS A 19 9.72 -7.15 -9.29
N LYS A 20 9.26 -7.94 -10.27
CA LYS A 20 8.99 -7.48 -11.63
C LYS A 20 7.86 -6.45 -11.59
N GLY A 21 8.10 -5.25 -12.11
CA GLY A 21 7.09 -4.19 -12.15
C GLY A 21 7.01 -3.34 -10.86
N ILE A 22 7.95 -3.47 -9.93
CA ILE A 22 8.18 -2.49 -8.86
C ILE A 22 9.66 -2.09 -8.88
N ARG A 23 10.02 -1.04 -8.12
CA ARG A 23 11.43 -0.72 -7.87
C ARG A 23 11.99 -1.68 -6.81
N PRO A 24 13.00 -2.52 -7.11
CA PRO A 24 13.49 -3.53 -6.16
C PRO A 24 14.01 -2.95 -4.84
N GLU A 25 14.59 -1.76 -4.87
CA GLU A 25 15.04 -0.97 -3.70
C GLU A 25 13.90 -0.62 -2.72
N HIS A 26 12.64 -0.64 -3.17
CA HIS A 26 11.47 -0.39 -2.33
C HIS A 26 10.76 -1.66 -1.87
N ALA A 27 11.21 -2.86 -2.28
CA ALA A 27 10.49 -4.11 -2.03
C ALA A 27 10.15 -4.32 -0.55
N ASN A 28 11.14 -4.21 0.35
CA ASN A 28 10.93 -4.43 1.79
C ASN A 28 9.98 -3.39 2.42
N ARG A 29 9.91 -2.18 1.86
CA ARG A 29 8.95 -1.16 2.32
C ARG A 29 7.54 -1.48 1.81
N LEU A 30 7.43 -1.78 0.52
CA LEU A 30 6.16 -2.14 -0.11
C LEU A 30 5.54 -3.37 0.54
N GLU A 31 6.33 -4.39 0.86
CA GLU A 31 5.89 -5.59 1.57
C GLU A 31 5.25 -5.24 2.91
N ARG A 32 5.96 -4.50 3.76
CA ARG A 32 5.44 -4.04 5.06
C ARG A 32 4.15 -3.21 4.95
N ILE A 33 4.05 -2.36 3.93
CA ILE A 33 2.84 -1.55 3.69
C ILE A 33 1.67 -2.45 3.26
N LEU A 34 1.91 -3.36 2.32
CA LEU A 34 0.89 -4.24 1.77
C LEU A 34 0.38 -5.24 2.81
N ASP A 35 1.28 -5.81 3.63
CA ASP A 35 0.92 -6.72 4.71
C ASP A 35 0.02 -6.03 5.74
N ARG A 36 0.42 -4.83 6.18
CA ARG A 36 -0.38 -4.03 7.11
C ARG A 36 -1.72 -3.64 6.50
N LEU A 37 -1.74 -3.17 5.26
CA LEU A 37 -2.99 -2.83 4.56
C LEU A 37 -3.91 -4.04 4.41
N ASN A 38 -3.33 -5.22 4.19
CA ASN A 38 -4.09 -6.46 4.13
C ASN A 38 -4.65 -6.88 5.50
N ALA A 39 -3.96 -6.60 6.60
CA ALA A 39 -4.43 -6.85 7.96
C ALA A 39 -5.35 -5.76 8.53
N ALA A 40 -5.35 -4.55 7.97
CA ALA A 40 -6.12 -3.41 8.46
C ALA A 40 -7.64 -3.66 8.41
N ASN A 41 -8.32 -3.24 9.47
CA ASN A 41 -9.77 -3.21 9.62
C ASN A 41 -10.32 -1.78 9.49
N GLU A 42 -9.52 -0.78 9.84
CA GLU A 42 -9.87 0.64 9.70
C GLU A 42 -8.69 1.49 9.20
N ILE A 43 -8.98 2.72 8.77
CA ILE A 43 -7.97 3.65 8.23
C ILE A 43 -6.86 3.93 9.26
N ARG A 44 -7.20 3.98 10.55
CA ARG A 44 -6.26 4.27 11.64
C ARG A 44 -5.17 3.20 11.79
N ASP A 45 -5.42 1.97 11.37
CA ASP A 45 -4.41 0.89 11.39
C ASP A 45 -3.21 1.20 10.49
N MET A 46 -3.40 2.05 9.48
CA MET A 46 -2.34 2.53 8.59
C MET A 46 -1.55 3.74 9.15
N LYS A 47 -1.89 4.22 10.34
CA LYS A 47 -1.19 5.34 11.02
C LYS A 47 0.01 4.86 11.85
N TYR A 48 0.94 4.16 11.21
CA TYR A 48 2.21 3.76 11.84
C TYR A 48 3.24 4.90 11.81
N PRO A 49 4.27 4.90 12.67
CA PRO A 49 5.32 5.91 12.65
C PRO A 49 5.99 6.03 11.27
N GLY A 50 6.03 7.25 10.73
CA GLY A 50 6.58 7.52 9.41
C GLY A 50 5.67 7.17 8.23
N SER A 51 4.45 6.67 8.45
CA SER A 51 3.51 6.39 7.37
C SER A 51 3.06 7.65 6.64
N ASN A 52 3.10 8.80 7.30
CA ASN A 52 2.55 10.06 6.81
C ASN A 52 1.14 9.88 6.26
N LEU A 53 0.30 9.09 6.93
CA LEU A 53 -1.08 8.85 6.52
C LEU A 53 -1.83 10.18 6.37
N HIS A 54 -2.31 10.47 5.16
CA HIS A 54 -3.09 11.66 4.85
C HIS A 54 -4.19 11.35 3.84
N GLU A 55 -5.30 12.08 3.92
CA GLU A 55 -6.36 12.04 2.92
C GLU A 55 -5.93 12.84 1.68
N LEU A 56 -6.32 12.36 0.50
CA LEU A 56 -6.11 13.04 -0.76
C LEU A 56 -7.20 14.08 -1.01
N ALA A 57 -6.85 15.13 -1.75
CA ALA A 57 -7.76 16.21 -2.13
C ALA A 57 -8.33 16.03 -3.56
N GLY A 58 -9.30 16.87 -3.93
CA GLY A 58 -9.83 16.95 -5.29
C GLY A 58 -10.64 15.71 -5.71
N ASP A 59 -10.33 15.17 -6.89
CA ASP A 59 -10.97 13.99 -7.49
C ASP A 59 -10.76 12.70 -6.71
N LYS A 60 -9.80 12.69 -5.78
CA LYS A 60 -9.47 11.55 -4.92
C LYS A 60 -9.92 11.71 -3.47
N LYS A 61 -10.80 12.68 -3.18
CA LYS A 61 -11.39 12.83 -1.85
C LYS A 61 -11.98 11.50 -1.37
N GLY A 62 -11.74 11.14 -0.10
CA GLY A 62 -12.08 9.83 0.45
C GLY A 62 -11.05 8.71 0.20
N GLN A 63 -9.98 8.99 -0.55
CA GLN A 63 -8.81 8.10 -0.67
C GLN A 63 -7.67 8.58 0.22
N TYR A 64 -6.82 7.65 0.65
CA TYR A 64 -5.72 7.91 1.58
C TYR A 64 -4.40 7.44 0.98
N ALA A 65 -3.32 8.13 1.33
CA ALA A 65 -1.97 7.76 0.96
C ALA A 65 -1.08 7.58 2.19
N VAL A 66 -0.10 6.69 2.05
CA VAL A 66 1.03 6.53 2.97
C VAL A 66 2.32 6.67 2.17
N ASN A 67 3.37 7.17 2.81
CA ASN A 67 4.68 7.31 2.18
C ASN A 67 5.40 5.97 2.09
#